data_AF-A0ABD4TGW4-F1
#
_entry.id   AF-A0ABD4TGW4-F1
#
_cell.length_a   1.000
_cell.length_b   1.000
_cell.length_c   1.000
_cell.angle_alpha   90.00
_cell.angle_beta   90.00
_cell.angle_gamma   90.00
#
_symmetry.space_group_name_H-M   'P 1'
#
loop_
_entity.id
_entity.type
_entity.pdbx_description
1 polymer ?
#
loop_
_entity_poly.entity_id
_entity_poly.type
_entity_poly.pdbx_seq_one_letter_code
_entity_poly.pdbx_strand_id
1 'polypeptide(L)'
;MNKYSFVARMPDEPGALHRAAEIVKSYSGNIIRIQYDRRIDPATVFFEVTATPETYRRMKEDLHAIGYLQESLPTLGFLKFSVHVPHEPGSLFELLTYITGAGANIAYIDFDDRRCDPGRVTISLNVEETAIVESLLDRLKSQYRLEILEYDMTGEQLDDTVFYVRFAQAVRGLIGTAEDEFLLSLLQDVNHIVQELNSLGQDPKEVFECILLTGRTLRNTTGDRFYADVQRIRLSDAVEVFCFQMPGGGNIFLLRAPDETVMIDTGYGIYHEDVVRMFQHYNLGDLKKIRRIYLTHADADHCGAGGLFDANAYMHAGSREIISRANRAYGSRSESSILEEVYTTIINLFSHFTPPENLEVFPAERIGTRSIFPVLARIKVHDLEFEVLESLGGHMHGQVYFFCPGHGIIFTADTLINFGSLDEDRKRYNSLADFLVTSVNVDSDCARRERRALLELIRNLDEELAPTGRRCLIACGHGAVSVLSDGKMEAVAPVECYRARESKES
;
A
#
# COMPACT_ATOMS: atom_id res chain seq x y z
N MET A 1 3.61 -31.47 -0.98
CA MET A 1 4.58 -30.64 -1.72
C MET A 1 4.10 -29.21 -1.58
N ASN A 2 5.01 -28.29 -1.32
CA ASN A 2 4.70 -26.88 -1.11
C ASN A 2 5.23 -26.08 -2.29
N LYS A 3 4.64 -24.90 -2.52
CA LYS A 3 5.14 -23.90 -3.47
C LYS A 3 6.26 -23.10 -2.80
N TYR A 4 7.35 -22.91 -3.50
CA TYR A 4 8.51 -22.13 -3.07
C TYR A 4 9.01 -21.27 -4.23
N SER A 5 9.65 -20.15 -3.91
CA SER A 5 10.16 -19.20 -4.91
C SER A 5 11.58 -18.78 -4.57
N PHE A 6 12.43 -18.60 -5.58
CA PHE A 6 13.78 -18.07 -5.42
C PHE A 6 14.19 -17.21 -6.61
N VAL A 7 15.08 -16.25 -6.35
CA VAL A 7 15.70 -15.39 -7.36
C VAL A 7 17.10 -15.92 -7.67
N ALA A 8 17.39 -16.08 -8.96
CA ALA A 8 18.70 -16.50 -9.42
C ALA A 8 19.34 -15.40 -10.28
N ARG A 9 20.55 -14.96 -9.90
CA ARG A 9 21.40 -14.11 -10.72
C ARG A 9 22.34 -14.99 -11.53
N MET A 10 22.12 -15.02 -12.84
CA MET A 10 22.82 -15.90 -13.76
C MET A 10 23.87 -15.13 -14.57
N PRO A 11 25.01 -15.76 -14.89
CA PRO A 11 25.93 -15.22 -15.87
C PRO A 11 25.27 -15.15 -17.26
N ASP A 12 25.64 -14.16 -18.07
CA ASP A 12 25.21 -14.04 -19.48
C ASP A 12 26.02 -15.02 -20.35
N GLU A 13 25.86 -16.31 -20.08
CA GLU A 13 26.54 -17.40 -20.77
C GLU A 13 25.54 -18.47 -21.25
N PRO A 14 25.76 -19.08 -22.44
CA PRO A 14 24.94 -20.17 -22.91
C PRO A 14 24.87 -21.33 -21.90
N GLY A 15 23.65 -21.72 -21.54
CA GLY A 15 23.42 -22.83 -20.59
C GLY A 15 23.30 -22.43 -19.13
N ALA A 16 23.43 -21.14 -18.78
CA ALA A 16 23.25 -20.67 -17.40
C ALA A 16 21.88 -21.07 -16.82
N LEU A 17 20.80 -20.86 -17.58
CA LEU A 17 19.44 -21.29 -17.22
C LEU A 17 19.31 -22.80 -17.05
N HIS A 18 20.01 -23.55 -17.91
CA HIS A 18 20.00 -25.00 -17.88
C HIS A 18 20.62 -25.53 -16.60
N ARG A 19 21.69 -24.88 -16.10
CA ARG A 19 22.35 -25.27 -14.86
C ARG A 19 21.43 -25.10 -13.64
N ALA A 20 20.68 -24.00 -13.58
CA ALA A 20 19.69 -23.79 -12.51
C ALA A 20 18.58 -24.84 -12.58
N ALA A 21 18.05 -25.12 -13.79
CA ALA A 21 17.03 -26.14 -13.99
C ALA A 21 17.53 -27.56 -13.65
N GLU A 22 18.81 -27.85 -13.90
CA GLU A 22 19.43 -29.12 -13.53
C GLU A 22 19.47 -29.33 -12.02
N ILE A 23 19.77 -28.28 -11.24
CA ILE A 23 19.71 -28.34 -9.77
C ILE A 23 18.28 -28.59 -9.31
N VAL A 24 17.28 -27.88 -9.85
CA VAL A 24 15.87 -28.12 -9.49
C VAL A 24 15.49 -29.59 -9.78
N LYS A 25 15.89 -30.10 -10.95
CA LYS A 25 15.62 -31.47 -11.39
C LYS A 25 16.32 -32.52 -10.52
N SER A 26 17.58 -32.31 -10.13
CA SER A 26 18.37 -33.30 -9.36
C SER A 26 17.71 -33.62 -8.02
N TYR A 27 16.98 -32.66 -7.48
CA TYR A 27 16.23 -32.77 -6.23
C TYR A 27 14.77 -33.20 -6.41
N SER A 28 14.34 -33.55 -7.63
CA SER A 28 12.94 -33.85 -7.96
C SER A 28 11.98 -32.70 -7.66
N GLY A 29 12.48 -31.46 -7.68
CA GLY A 29 11.63 -30.27 -7.71
C GLY A 29 11.00 -30.11 -9.08
N ASN A 30 9.80 -29.53 -9.13
CA ASN A 30 9.13 -29.21 -10.38
C ASN A 30 9.01 -27.69 -10.54
N ILE A 31 9.62 -27.14 -11.58
CA ILE A 31 9.48 -25.73 -11.96
C ILE A 31 8.06 -25.54 -12.46
N ILE A 32 7.27 -24.77 -11.72
CA ILE A 32 5.88 -24.43 -12.09
C ILE A 32 5.80 -23.07 -12.76
N ARG A 33 6.80 -22.21 -12.54
CA ARG A 33 6.95 -20.92 -13.21
C ARG A 33 8.43 -20.57 -13.32
N ILE A 34 8.81 -20.01 -14.45
CA ILE A 34 10.14 -19.45 -14.70
C ILE A 34 9.96 -18.15 -15.47
N GLN A 35 10.73 -17.13 -15.12
CA GLN A 35 10.65 -15.85 -15.81
C GLN A 35 12.02 -15.19 -15.93
N TYR A 36 12.34 -14.79 -17.16
CA TYR A 36 13.54 -14.08 -17.55
C TYR A 36 13.17 -13.15 -18.70
N ASP A 37 13.42 -11.86 -18.54
CA ASP A 37 13.32 -10.89 -19.64
C ASP A 37 14.59 -10.06 -19.66
N ARG A 38 15.43 -10.34 -20.66
CA ARG A 38 16.72 -9.67 -20.85
C ARG A 38 16.60 -8.15 -21.03
N ARG A 39 15.43 -7.65 -21.43
CA ARG A 39 15.17 -6.20 -21.58
C ARG A 39 14.94 -5.52 -20.22
N ILE A 40 14.57 -6.31 -19.22
CA ILE A 40 14.28 -5.91 -17.85
C ILE A 40 15.51 -6.16 -16.97
N ASP A 41 16.05 -7.38 -16.92
CA ASP A 41 17.34 -7.68 -16.29
C ASP A 41 18.09 -8.72 -17.13
N PRO A 42 19.32 -8.44 -17.60
CA PRO A 42 20.06 -9.41 -18.38
C PRO A 42 20.55 -10.62 -17.57
N ALA A 43 20.64 -10.50 -16.23
CA ALA A 43 21.21 -11.52 -15.35
C ALA A 43 20.17 -12.14 -14.39
N THR A 44 19.09 -11.44 -14.04
CA THR A 44 18.14 -11.94 -13.03
C THR A 44 17.04 -12.80 -13.61
N VAL A 45 16.83 -13.98 -13.00
CA VAL A 45 15.80 -14.96 -13.36
C VAL A 45 15.01 -15.35 -12.11
N PHE A 46 13.69 -15.40 -12.25
CA PHE A 46 12.77 -15.77 -11.18
C PHE A 46 12.26 -17.18 -11.38
N PHE A 47 12.25 -17.98 -10.31
CA PHE A 47 11.74 -19.35 -10.31
C PHE A 47 10.67 -19.53 -9.25
N GLU A 48 9.58 -20.20 -9.63
CA GLU A 48 8.70 -20.86 -8.67
C GLU A 48 8.76 -22.37 -8.89
N VAL A 49 8.88 -23.09 -7.79
CA VAL A 49 9.04 -24.55 -7.78
C VAL A 49 8.06 -25.18 -6.78
N THR A 50 7.68 -26.41 -7.07
CA THR A 50 7.01 -27.29 -6.12
C THR A 50 8.00 -28.33 -5.62
N ALA A 51 8.18 -28.38 -4.31
CA ALA A 51 9.16 -29.26 -3.67
C ALA A 51 8.72 -29.64 -2.25
N THR A 52 9.45 -30.54 -1.59
CA THR A 52 9.33 -30.72 -0.13
C THR A 52 10.22 -29.68 0.58
N PRO A 53 9.96 -29.32 1.85
CA PRO A 53 10.79 -28.35 2.57
C PRO A 53 12.27 -28.71 2.60
N GLU A 54 12.59 -29.99 2.84
CA GLU A 54 13.97 -30.49 2.88
C GLU A 54 14.63 -30.47 1.50
N THR A 55 13.87 -30.80 0.46
CA THR A 55 14.31 -30.71 -0.93
C THR A 55 14.65 -29.26 -1.30
N TYR A 56 13.76 -28.32 -0.95
CA TYR A 56 13.93 -26.91 -1.25
C TYR A 56 15.16 -26.30 -0.55
N ARG A 57 15.40 -26.68 0.71
CA ARG A 57 16.59 -26.27 1.45
C ARG A 57 17.88 -26.67 0.73
N ARG A 58 17.97 -27.91 0.27
CA ARG A 58 19.15 -28.41 -0.46
C ARG A 58 19.32 -27.77 -1.83
N MET A 59 18.21 -27.50 -2.54
CA MET A 59 18.24 -26.74 -3.80
C MET A 59 18.85 -25.35 -3.59
N LYS A 60 18.46 -24.63 -2.52
CA LYS A 60 19.05 -23.32 -2.20
C LYS A 60 20.53 -23.42 -1.89
N GLU A 61 20.96 -24.42 -1.11
CA GLU A 61 22.38 -24.63 -0.80
C GLU A 61 23.22 -24.81 -2.06
N ASP A 62 22.75 -25.62 -3.02
CA ASP A 62 23.47 -25.84 -4.27
C ASP A 62 23.44 -24.62 -5.20
N LEU A 63 22.32 -23.90 -5.27
CA LEU A 63 22.22 -22.64 -6.01
C LEU A 63 23.12 -21.55 -5.42
N HIS A 64 23.22 -21.48 -4.10
CA HIS A 64 24.12 -20.57 -3.40
C HIS A 64 25.58 -20.96 -3.65
N ALA A 65 25.91 -22.26 -3.61
CA ALA A 65 27.27 -22.75 -3.84
C ALA A 65 27.82 -22.41 -5.23
N ILE A 66 26.95 -22.28 -6.24
CA ILE A 66 27.32 -21.85 -7.59
C ILE A 66 27.20 -20.33 -7.81
N GLY A 67 26.88 -19.56 -6.75
CA GLY A 67 26.72 -18.11 -6.80
C GLY A 67 25.47 -17.62 -7.54
N TYR A 68 24.51 -18.51 -7.80
CA TYR A 68 23.28 -18.15 -8.51
C TYR A 68 22.23 -17.60 -7.57
N LEU A 69 22.16 -18.09 -6.32
CA LEU A 69 21.12 -17.67 -5.39
C LEU A 69 21.32 -16.21 -4.98
N GLN A 70 20.30 -15.38 -5.21
CA GLN A 70 20.27 -14.01 -4.73
C GLN A 70 19.48 -13.94 -3.41
N GLU A 71 20.19 -13.73 -2.31
CA GLU A 71 19.62 -13.65 -0.95
C GLU A 71 19.47 -12.20 -0.45
N SER A 72 20.02 -11.23 -1.17
CA SER A 72 19.94 -9.81 -0.84
C SER A 72 19.83 -8.94 -2.08
N LEU A 73 19.25 -7.75 -1.93
CA LEU A 73 19.31 -6.66 -2.89
C LEU A 73 20.53 -5.77 -2.58
N PRO A 74 21.67 -5.94 -3.28
CA PRO A 74 22.76 -4.97 -3.17
C PRO A 74 22.28 -3.62 -3.69
N THR A 75 22.62 -2.55 -2.98
CA THR A 75 22.45 -1.19 -3.49
C THR A 75 23.33 -1.01 -4.71
N LEU A 76 22.74 -1.08 -5.90
CA LEU A 76 23.41 -0.74 -7.15
C LEU A 76 23.61 0.77 -7.20
N GLY A 77 24.85 1.19 -7.13
CA GLY A 77 25.27 2.55 -7.45
C GLY A 77 25.39 2.75 -8.96
N PHE A 78 25.19 3.99 -9.37
CA PHE A 78 25.36 4.48 -10.73
C PHE A 78 26.48 5.52 -10.76
N LEU A 79 27.40 5.38 -11.71
CA LEU A 79 28.46 6.36 -11.93
C LEU A 79 28.53 6.72 -13.41
N LYS A 80 28.28 7.98 -13.74
CA LYS A 80 28.46 8.54 -15.07
C LYS A 80 29.55 9.59 -15.06
N PHE A 81 30.51 9.46 -15.96
CA PHE A 81 31.61 10.40 -16.09
C PHE A 81 32.01 10.55 -17.55
N SER A 82 32.64 11.68 -17.86
CA SER A 82 33.36 11.83 -19.12
C SER A 82 34.86 11.89 -18.87
N VAL A 83 35.60 11.28 -19.79
CA VAL A 83 37.05 11.21 -19.75
C VAL A 83 37.62 11.62 -21.10
N HIS A 84 38.66 12.45 -21.10
CA HIS A 84 39.38 12.81 -22.32
C HIS A 84 40.49 11.81 -22.56
N VAL A 85 40.32 10.97 -23.57
CA VAL A 85 41.34 10.03 -24.04
C VAL A 85 42.12 10.65 -25.21
N PRO A 86 43.44 10.38 -25.32
CA PRO A 86 44.19 10.72 -26.51
C PRO A 86 43.55 10.13 -27.77
N HIS A 87 43.55 10.87 -28.88
CA HIS A 87 43.06 10.37 -30.16
C HIS A 87 44.17 9.64 -30.92
N GLU A 88 44.63 8.52 -30.36
CA GLU A 88 45.64 7.65 -30.94
C GLU A 88 45.19 6.18 -30.92
N PRO A 89 45.79 5.30 -31.74
CA PRO A 89 45.43 3.90 -31.76
C PRO A 89 45.60 3.24 -30.39
N GLY A 90 44.53 2.67 -29.84
CA GLY A 90 44.55 1.89 -28.60
C GLY A 90 44.12 2.64 -27.32
N SER A 91 43.90 3.95 -27.36
CA SER A 91 43.57 4.71 -26.14
C SER A 91 42.26 4.30 -25.46
N LEU A 92 41.24 3.90 -26.24
CA LEU A 92 40.01 3.33 -25.67
C LEU A 92 40.27 1.98 -25.00
N PHE A 93 41.15 1.15 -25.56
CA PHE A 93 41.50 -0.15 -24.97
C PHE A 93 42.20 0.00 -23.62
N GLU A 94 43.12 0.97 -23.50
CA GLU A 94 43.77 1.28 -22.23
C GLU A 94 42.76 1.75 -21.18
N LEU A 95 41.83 2.65 -21.54
CA LEU A 95 40.76 3.10 -20.66
C LEU A 95 39.89 1.92 -20.17
N LEU A 96 39.46 1.06 -21.09
CA LEU A 96 38.62 -0.11 -20.76
C LEU A 96 39.34 -1.09 -19.84
N THR A 97 40.67 -1.22 -19.94
CA THR A 97 41.47 -2.09 -19.06
C THR A 97 41.35 -1.69 -17.59
N TYR A 98 41.28 -0.38 -17.29
CA TYR A 98 41.06 0.09 -15.91
C TYR A 98 39.67 -0.26 -15.39
N ILE A 99 38.64 -0.12 -16.24
CA ILE A 99 37.24 -0.40 -15.89
C ILE A 99 37.03 -1.90 -15.68
N THR A 100 37.50 -2.73 -16.61
CA THR A 100 37.44 -4.20 -16.50
C THR A 100 38.25 -4.70 -15.30
N GLY A 101 39.44 -4.13 -15.05
CA GLY A 101 40.28 -4.50 -13.91
C GLY A 101 39.68 -4.15 -12.55
N ALA A 102 38.71 -3.23 -12.49
CA ALA A 102 37.94 -2.92 -11.30
C ALA A 102 36.70 -3.80 -11.14
N GLY A 103 36.38 -4.67 -12.11
CA GLY A 103 35.16 -5.49 -12.07
C GLY A 103 33.87 -4.68 -12.27
N ALA A 104 33.95 -3.46 -12.80
CA ALA A 104 32.79 -2.62 -13.05
C ALA A 104 32.16 -2.94 -14.41
N ASN A 105 30.82 -2.99 -14.47
CA ASN A 105 30.08 -3.22 -15.71
C ASN A 105 29.70 -1.90 -16.37
N ILE A 106 30.03 -1.78 -17.67
CA ILE A 106 29.67 -0.62 -18.49
C ILE A 106 28.21 -0.73 -18.90
N ALA A 107 27.38 0.22 -18.43
CA ALA A 107 25.99 0.35 -18.84
C ALA A 107 25.86 1.15 -20.15
N TYR A 108 26.72 2.15 -20.36
CA TYR A 108 26.70 3.01 -21.54
C TYR A 108 28.09 3.54 -21.87
N ILE A 109 28.39 3.68 -23.17
CA ILE A 109 29.59 4.35 -23.66
C ILE A 109 29.28 5.10 -24.96
N ASP A 110 29.72 6.36 -25.05
CA ASP A 110 29.57 7.22 -26.23
C ASP A 110 30.89 7.94 -26.52
N PHE A 111 31.29 7.88 -27.78
CA PHE A 111 32.46 8.55 -28.32
C PHE A 111 32.21 8.89 -29.78
N ASP A 112 32.49 10.13 -30.18
CA ASP A 112 32.32 10.60 -31.54
C ASP A 112 33.42 11.65 -31.84
N ASP A 113 34.30 11.31 -32.79
CA ASP A 113 35.45 12.12 -33.19
C ASP A 113 35.05 13.37 -33.99
N ARG A 114 33.80 13.45 -34.44
CA ARG A 114 33.26 14.57 -35.22
C ARG A 114 32.68 15.68 -34.34
N ARG A 115 32.62 15.49 -33.02
CA ARG A 115 32.10 16.49 -32.08
C ARG A 115 33.10 17.62 -31.85
N CYS A 116 32.60 18.77 -31.37
CA CYS A 116 33.43 19.94 -31.04
C CYS A 116 34.50 19.69 -29.95
N ASP A 117 34.46 18.55 -29.25
CA ASP A 117 35.41 18.16 -28.21
C ASP A 117 36.03 16.78 -28.53
N PRO A 118 36.99 16.74 -29.48
CA PRO A 118 37.62 15.50 -29.91
C PRO A 118 38.40 14.85 -28.76
N GLY A 119 38.14 13.56 -28.51
CA GLY A 119 38.76 12.81 -27.41
C GLY A 119 37.86 12.61 -26.19
N ARG A 120 36.68 13.24 -26.12
CA ARG A 120 35.74 13.04 -25.00
C ARG A 120 34.98 11.72 -25.17
N VAL A 121 35.18 10.81 -24.22
CA VAL A 121 34.40 9.58 -24.06
C VAL A 121 33.46 9.77 -22.86
N THR A 122 32.17 9.49 -23.02
CA THR A 122 31.21 9.48 -21.92
C THR A 122 30.89 8.04 -21.55
N ILE A 123 30.98 7.69 -20.27
CA ILE A 123 30.79 6.32 -19.77
C ILE A 123 29.83 6.35 -18.59
N SER A 124 28.91 5.38 -18.55
CA SER A 124 28.10 5.06 -17.37
C SER A 124 28.41 3.64 -16.88
N LEU A 125 28.57 3.47 -15.58
CA LEU A 125 28.87 2.21 -14.91
C LEU A 125 27.78 1.87 -13.88
N ASN A 126 27.41 0.60 -13.80
CA ASN A 126 26.67 0.04 -12.66
C ASN A 126 27.68 -0.51 -11.67
N VAL A 127 27.60 -0.10 -10.40
CA VAL A 127 28.62 -0.43 -9.40
C VAL A 127 27.99 -0.94 -8.11
N GLU A 128 28.50 -2.05 -7.61
CA GLU A 128 27.91 -2.73 -6.43
C GLU A 128 28.60 -2.33 -5.12
N GLU A 129 29.82 -1.80 -5.16
CA GLU A 129 30.60 -1.42 -3.96
C GLU A 129 31.29 -0.04 -4.10
N THR A 130 31.12 0.82 -3.09
CA THR A 130 31.70 2.17 -3.03
C THR A 130 33.23 2.18 -3.08
N ALA A 131 33.88 1.23 -2.42
CA ALA A 131 35.34 1.15 -2.36
C ALA A 131 35.99 0.86 -3.74
N ILE A 132 35.30 0.10 -4.58
CA ILE A 132 35.71 -0.19 -5.95
C ILE A 132 35.61 1.07 -6.81
N VAL A 133 34.55 1.88 -6.61
CA VAL A 133 34.36 3.15 -7.31
C VAL A 133 35.48 4.15 -7.00
N GLU A 134 35.78 4.36 -5.72
CA GLU A 134 36.79 5.33 -5.30
C GLU A 134 38.17 4.97 -5.87
N SER A 135 38.55 3.70 -5.78
CA SER A 135 39.79 3.18 -6.35
C SER A 135 39.87 3.34 -7.87
N LEU A 136 38.75 3.09 -8.59
CA LEU A 136 38.67 3.27 -10.04
C LEU A 136 38.80 4.76 -10.42
N LEU A 137 38.06 5.64 -9.73
CA LEU A 137 38.08 7.08 -10.00
C LEU A 137 39.45 7.70 -9.72
N ASP A 138 40.12 7.30 -8.65
CA ASP A 138 41.46 7.79 -8.31
C ASP A 138 42.48 7.37 -9.36
N ARG A 139 42.42 6.12 -9.83
CA ARG A 139 43.27 5.63 -10.93
C ARG A 139 43.01 6.39 -12.22
N LEU A 140 41.74 6.60 -12.59
CA LEU A 140 41.38 7.32 -13.82
C LEU A 140 41.78 8.80 -13.75
N LYS A 141 41.57 9.49 -12.63
CA LYS A 141 42.00 10.89 -12.42
C LYS A 141 43.51 11.07 -12.50
N SER A 142 44.28 10.05 -12.14
CA SER A 142 45.75 10.11 -12.23
C SER A 142 46.28 10.06 -13.67
N GLN A 143 45.50 9.52 -14.61
CA GLN A 143 45.94 9.29 -16.00
C GLN A 143 45.20 10.17 -17.01
N TYR A 144 43.94 10.53 -16.73
CA TYR A 144 43.08 11.23 -17.67
C TYR A 144 42.41 12.44 -17.02
N ARG A 145 42.07 13.42 -17.86
CA ARG A 145 41.15 14.48 -17.46
C ARG A 145 39.76 13.88 -17.36
N LEU A 146 39.25 13.79 -16.13
CA LEU A 146 37.96 13.19 -15.80
C LEU A 146 37.01 14.25 -15.23
N GLU A 147 35.77 14.24 -15.72
CA GLU A 147 34.65 15.04 -15.23
C GLU A 147 33.54 14.08 -14.80
N ILE A 148 33.20 14.05 -13.52
CA ILE A 148 32.06 13.28 -13.03
C ILE A 148 30.80 14.03 -13.43
N LEU A 149 29.92 13.36 -14.17
CA LEU A 149 28.65 13.92 -14.63
C LEU A 149 27.52 13.58 -13.67
N GLU A 150 27.54 12.36 -13.12
CA GLU A 150 26.54 11.84 -12.19
C GLU A 150 27.16 10.76 -11.30
N TYR A 151 26.86 10.79 -10.00
CA TYR A 151 27.31 9.78 -9.06
C TYR A 151 26.23 9.57 -8.01
N ASP A 152 25.68 8.37 -7.98
CA ASP A 152 24.62 8.00 -7.06
C ASP A 152 24.88 6.61 -6.48
N MET A 153 24.99 6.51 -5.17
CA MET A 153 25.17 5.23 -4.46
C MET A 153 23.86 4.72 -3.84
N THR A 154 22.77 5.45 -4.01
CA THR A 154 21.43 5.10 -3.50
C THR A 154 20.64 4.26 -4.50
N GLY A 155 21.00 4.35 -5.79
CA GLY A 155 20.33 3.71 -6.91
C GLY A 155 19.09 4.46 -7.42
N GLU A 156 18.79 5.64 -6.85
CA GLU A 156 17.70 6.52 -7.27
C GLU A 156 17.85 7.02 -8.72
N GLN A 157 19.08 7.10 -9.25
CA GLN A 157 19.44 7.59 -10.60
C GLN A 157 19.82 6.48 -11.60
N LEU A 158 19.52 5.21 -11.31
CA LEU A 158 19.79 4.10 -12.25
C LEU A 158 19.02 4.30 -13.58
N ASP A 159 19.62 3.82 -14.69
CA ASP A 159 19.01 3.82 -16.02
C ASP A 159 17.65 3.06 -16.02
N ASP A 160 16.75 3.42 -16.93
CA ASP A 160 15.39 2.88 -17.08
C ASP A 160 15.37 1.36 -17.34
N THR A 161 16.52 0.79 -17.68
CA THR A 161 16.75 -0.65 -17.82
C THR A 161 16.73 -1.41 -16.49
N VAL A 162 16.81 -0.76 -15.31
CA VAL A 162 16.81 -1.44 -13.99
C VAL A 162 15.69 -0.92 -13.07
N PHE A 163 14.53 -0.64 -13.66
CA PHE A 163 13.42 0.06 -13.00
C PHE A 163 12.85 -0.65 -11.74
N TYR A 164 12.80 -1.98 -11.69
CA TYR A 164 12.29 -2.75 -10.53
C TYR A 164 13.24 -2.67 -9.32
N VAL A 165 14.55 -2.55 -9.54
CA VAL A 165 15.52 -2.31 -8.45
C VAL A 165 15.32 -0.92 -7.86
N ARG A 166 15.12 0.11 -8.72
CA ARG A 166 14.78 1.48 -8.25
C ARG A 166 13.50 1.47 -7.43
N PHE A 167 12.47 0.78 -7.90
CA PHE A 167 11.21 0.64 -7.18
C PHE A 167 11.43 -0.06 -5.83
N ALA A 168 12.12 -1.20 -5.78
CA ALA A 168 12.40 -1.90 -4.54
C ALA A 168 13.24 -1.07 -3.55
N GLN A 169 14.22 -0.30 -4.04
CA GLN A 169 15.00 0.63 -3.22
C GLN A 169 14.14 1.78 -2.67
N ALA A 170 13.26 2.34 -3.49
CA ALA A 170 12.33 3.38 -3.06
C ALA A 170 11.33 2.86 -2.01
N VAL A 171 10.82 1.63 -2.18
CA VAL A 171 10.00 0.94 -1.18
C VAL A 171 10.78 0.69 0.11
N ARG A 172 12.03 0.19 0.02
CA ARG A 172 12.94 0.03 1.18
C ARG A 172 13.12 1.33 1.96
N GLY A 173 13.25 2.47 1.26
CA GLY A 173 13.33 3.79 1.89
C GLY A 173 12.04 4.24 2.61
N LEU A 174 10.91 3.57 2.39
CA LEU A 174 9.63 3.82 3.05
C LEU A 174 9.39 2.87 4.23
N ILE A 175 9.74 1.59 4.10
CA ILE A 175 9.45 0.54 5.11
C ILE A 175 10.65 0.21 6.02
N GLY A 176 11.86 0.63 5.67
CA GLY A 176 13.09 0.29 6.40
C GLY A 176 13.70 -1.05 5.98
N THR A 177 14.75 -1.50 6.70
CA THR A 177 15.53 -2.71 6.37
C THR A 177 15.01 -4.00 7.02
N ALA A 178 13.96 -3.92 7.86
CA ALA A 178 13.41 -5.07 8.55
C ALA A 178 12.59 -6.01 7.63
N GLU A 179 12.28 -5.56 6.41
CA GLU A 179 11.33 -6.19 5.48
C GLU A 179 12.01 -6.72 4.20
N ASP A 180 13.27 -7.13 4.27
CA ASP A 180 14.03 -7.61 3.10
C ASP A 180 13.41 -8.88 2.47
N GLU A 181 12.78 -9.76 3.27
CA GLU A 181 12.04 -10.93 2.76
C GLU A 181 10.83 -10.51 1.92
N PHE A 182 10.08 -9.49 2.37
CA PHE A 182 8.98 -8.91 1.61
C PHE A 182 9.48 -8.23 0.34
N LEU A 183 10.55 -7.43 0.39
CA LEU A 183 11.11 -6.78 -0.80
C LEU A 183 11.52 -7.80 -1.87
N LEU A 184 12.07 -8.93 -1.47
CA LEU A 184 12.40 -10.03 -2.37
C LEU A 184 11.15 -10.71 -2.94
N SER A 185 10.09 -10.90 -2.16
CA SER A 185 8.79 -11.39 -2.65
C SER A 185 8.16 -10.41 -3.64
N LEU A 186 8.11 -9.12 -3.29
CA LEU A 186 7.59 -8.06 -4.13
C LEU A 186 8.32 -8.04 -5.49
N LEU A 187 9.65 -8.15 -5.50
CA LEU A 187 10.41 -8.25 -6.75
C LEU A 187 10.07 -9.48 -7.59
N GLN A 188 9.76 -10.62 -6.96
CA GLN A 188 9.29 -11.80 -7.68
C GLN A 188 7.94 -11.53 -8.35
N ASP A 189 7.06 -10.78 -7.67
CA ASP A 189 5.73 -10.45 -8.15
C ASP A 189 5.69 -9.26 -9.11
N VAL A 190 6.69 -8.36 -9.12
CA VAL A 190 6.76 -7.17 -10.00
C VAL A 190 6.51 -7.53 -11.45
N ASN A 191 7.07 -8.63 -11.94
CA ASN A 191 6.84 -9.05 -13.33
C ASN A 191 5.40 -9.56 -13.58
N HIS A 192 4.76 -10.18 -12.59
CA HIS A 192 3.37 -10.59 -12.67
C HIS A 192 2.44 -9.37 -12.67
N ILE A 193 2.71 -8.41 -11.78
CA ILE A 193 2.05 -7.11 -11.73
C ILE A 193 2.18 -6.41 -13.07
N VAL A 194 3.39 -6.29 -13.62
CA VAL A 194 3.64 -5.67 -14.93
C VAL A 194 2.84 -6.36 -16.04
N GLN A 195 2.74 -7.69 -16.03
CA GLN A 195 1.94 -8.43 -17.02
C GLN A 195 0.44 -8.16 -16.87
N GLU A 196 -0.09 -8.20 -15.65
CA GLU A 196 -1.50 -7.93 -15.38
C GLU A 196 -1.83 -6.48 -15.76
N LEU A 197 -1.01 -5.51 -15.37
CA LEU A 197 -1.14 -4.10 -15.75
C LEU A 197 -1.12 -3.90 -17.27
N ASN A 198 -0.17 -4.51 -17.97
CA ASN A 198 -0.12 -4.44 -19.43
C ASN A 198 -1.37 -5.08 -20.08
N SER A 199 -1.87 -6.19 -19.52
CA SER A 199 -3.11 -6.83 -20.02
C SER A 199 -4.34 -5.96 -19.83
N LEU A 200 -4.33 -5.11 -18.79
CA LEU A 200 -5.34 -4.12 -18.48
C LEU A 200 -5.13 -2.79 -19.24
N GLY A 201 -4.03 -2.67 -20.00
CA GLY A 201 -3.67 -1.46 -20.75
C GLY A 201 -3.14 -0.32 -19.89
N GLN A 202 -2.66 -0.60 -18.67
CA GLN A 202 -2.06 0.37 -17.76
C GLN A 202 -0.54 0.40 -17.91
N ASP A 203 0.07 1.57 -17.72
CA ASP A 203 1.54 1.71 -17.66
C ASP A 203 2.04 1.31 -16.28
N PRO A 204 2.85 0.24 -16.15
CA PRO A 204 3.43 -0.15 -14.87
C PRO A 204 4.22 0.96 -14.18
N LYS A 205 4.90 1.83 -14.93
CA LYS A 205 5.67 2.94 -14.35
C LYS A 205 4.76 3.90 -13.58
N GLU A 206 3.61 4.26 -14.16
CA GLU A 206 2.64 5.14 -13.51
C GLU A 206 2.06 4.52 -12.24
N VAL A 207 1.74 3.21 -12.27
CA VAL A 207 1.20 2.48 -11.13
C VAL A 207 2.20 2.39 -9.99
N PHE A 208 3.47 2.06 -10.27
CA PHE A 208 4.50 2.01 -9.25
C PHE A 208 4.82 3.39 -8.66
N GLU A 209 4.79 4.47 -9.46
CA GLU A 209 4.87 5.83 -8.91
C GLU A 209 3.68 6.16 -8.02
N CYS A 210 2.46 5.72 -8.35
CA CYS A 210 1.28 5.86 -7.48
C CYS A 210 1.46 5.10 -6.15
N ILE A 211 2.06 3.90 -6.19
CA ILE A 211 2.43 3.14 -4.98
C ILE A 211 3.36 3.97 -4.10
N LEU A 212 4.47 4.45 -4.67
CA LEU A 212 5.45 5.24 -3.92
C LEU A 212 4.85 6.54 -3.39
N LEU A 213 4.00 7.20 -4.16
CA LEU A 213 3.30 8.40 -3.75
C LEU A 213 2.36 8.14 -2.58
N THR A 214 1.70 6.97 -2.54
CA THR A 214 0.85 6.55 -1.42
C THR A 214 1.66 6.48 -0.13
N GLY A 215 2.76 5.70 -0.11
CA GLY A 215 3.62 5.58 1.06
C GLY A 215 4.28 6.90 1.48
N ARG A 216 4.73 7.71 0.51
CA ARG A 216 5.26 9.06 0.78
C ARG A 216 4.20 9.97 1.39
N THR A 217 2.96 9.91 0.92
CA THR A 217 1.87 10.75 1.44
C THR A 217 1.58 10.39 2.88
N LEU A 218 1.36 9.11 3.19
CA LEU A 218 1.14 8.62 4.56
C LEU A 218 2.24 9.07 5.52
N ARG A 219 3.52 8.93 5.12
CA ARG A 219 4.65 9.40 5.94
C ARG A 219 4.68 10.92 6.09
N ASN A 220 4.30 11.66 5.04
CA ASN A 220 4.35 13.12 5.04
C ASN A 220 3.17 13.78 5.77
N THR A 221 2.13 13.03 6.12
CA THR A 221 0.95 13.53 6.85
C THR A 221 0.92 13.08 8.32
N THR A 222 2.08 12.72 8.88
CA THR A 222 2.25 12.37 10.30
C THR A 222 2.97 13.47 11.09
N GLY A 223 2.92 13.39 12.42
CA GLY A 223 3.63 14.28 13.33
C GLY A 223 3.18 15.73 13.20
N ASP A 224 4.12 16.68 13.10
CA ASP A 224 3.80 18.11 12.99
C ASP A 224 3.02 18.49 11.72
N ARG A 225 3.01 17.60 10.71
CA ARG A 225 2.25 17.79 9.47
C ARG A 225 0.88 17.13 9.49
N PHE A 226 0.55 16.38 10.55
CA PHE A 226 -0.75 15.75 10.69
C PHE A 226 -1.87 16.80 10.82
N TYR A 227 -2.98 16.51 10.17
CA TYR A 227 -4.18 17.31 10.19
C TYR A 227 -5.42 16.40 10.13
N ALA A 228 -6.57 16.93 10.54
CA ALA A 228 -7.84 16.23 10.38
C ALA A 228 -8.97 17.25 10.30
N ASP A 229 -10.05 16.91 9.61
CA ASP A 229 -11.27 17.70 9.67
C ASP A 229 -12.26 17.03 10.61
N VAL A 230 -12.77 17.80 11.56
CA VAL A 230 -13.50 17.28 12.71
C VAL A 230 -14.90 17.86 12.74
N GLN A 231 -15.89 16.97 12.88
CA GLN A 231 -17.29 17.34 13.12
C GLN A 231 -17.75 16.80 14.45
N ARG A 232 -18.62 17.57 15.12
CA ARG A 232 -19.24 17.21 16.39
C ARG A 232 -20.75 17.28 16.25
N ILE A 233 -21.41 16.15 16.48
CA ILE A 233 -22.83 15.99 16.18
C ILE A 233 -23.53 15.35 17.37
N ARG A 234 -24.51 16.04 17.94
CA ARG A 234 -25.31 15.52 19.04
C ARG A 234 -26.43 14.64 18.49
N LEU A 235 -26.41 13.34 18.79
CA LEU A 235 -27.44 12.38 18.35
C LEU A 235 -28.60 12.28 19.34
N SER A 236 -28.29 12.42 20.63
CA SER A 236 -29.25 12.40 21.73
C SER A 236 -28.79 13.33 22.85
N ASP A 237 -29.55 13.41 23.94
CA ASP A 237 -29.12 14.18 25.11
C ASP A 237 -27.86 13.62 25.79
N ALA A 238 -27.56 12.34 25.58
CA ALA A 238 -26.47 11.64 26.22
C ALA A 238 -25.30 11.32 25.27
N VAL A 239 -25.54 11.24 23.94
CA VAL A 239 -24.53 10.78 22.98
C VAL A 239 -24.17 11.86 21.96
N GLU A 240 -22.87 12.14 21.88
CA GLU A 240 -22.24 12.97 20.84
C GLU A 240 -21.37 12.09 19.94
N VAL A 241 -21.47 12.28 18.63
CA VAL A 241 -20.60 11.67 17.62
C VAL A 241 -19.54 12.66 17.21
N PHE A 242 -18.29 12.22 17.27
CA PHE A 242 -17.18 12.85 16.59
C PHE A 242 -16.92 12.10 15.28
N CYS A 243 -16.76 12.86 14.19
CA CYS A 243 -16.23 12.35 12.93
C CYS A 243 -14.88 13.01 12.71
N PHE A 244 -13.83 12.20 12.55
CA PHE A 244 -12.49 12.66 12.24
C PHE A 244 -12.12 12.18 10.84
N GLN A 245 -11.97 13.12 9.92
CA GLN A 245 -11.62 12.86 8.53
C GLN A 245 -10.09 12.90 8.39
N MET A 246 -9.47 11.75 8.19
CA MET A 246 -8.00 11.61 8.20
C MET A 246 -7.35 12.11 6.89
N PRO A 247 -6.05 12.45 6.89
CA PRO A 247 -5.34 12.90 5.68
C PRO A 247 -5.32 11.85 4.56
N GLY A 248 -5.16 10.59 4.92
CA GLY A 248 -5.11 9.47 3.99
C GLY A 248 -6.48 8.86 3.67
N GLY A 249 -7.59 9.52 4.00
CA GLY A 249 -8.89 8.85 3.97
C GLY A 249 -9.10 7.91 5.17
N GLY A 250 -10.24 7.23 5.20
CA GLY A 250 -10.75 6.51 6.36
C GLY A 250 -11.19 7.45 7.48
N ASN A 251 -12.49 7.57 7.67
CA ASN A 251 -13.04 8.30 8.79
C ASN A 251 -12.91 7.47 10.07
N ILE A 252 -12.57 8.14 11.16
CA ILE A 252 -12.66 7.58 12.50
C ILE A 252 -13.88 8.21 13.18
N PHE A 253 -14.73 7.39 13.80
CA PHE A 253 -15.87 7.90 14.56
C PHE A 253 -15.77 7.53 16.03
N LEU A 254 -16.07 8.49 16.92
CA LEU A 254 -16.23 8.25 18.35
C LEU A 254 -17.63 8.63 18.80
N LEU A 255 -18.36 7.66 19.34
CA LEU A 255 -19.65 7.84 20.02
C LEU A 255 -19.36 8.02 21.50
N ARG A 256 -19.33 9.27 21.97
CA ARG A 256 -19.12 9.60 23.38
C ARG A 256 -20.45 9.55 24.13
N ALA A 257 -20.59 8.54 24.99
CA ALA A 257 -21.67 8.42 25.97
C ALA A 257 -21.16 8.73 27.39
N PRO A 258 -22.04 8.81 28.42
CA PRO A 258 -21.61 9.11 29.80
C PRO A 258 -20.64 8.07 30.40
N ASP A 259 -20.90 6.78 30.14
CA ASP A 259 -20.19 5.67 30.80
C ASP A 259 -19.10 5.02 29.93
N GLU A 260 -19.10 5.28 28.63
CA GLU A 260 -18.18 4.69 27.66
C GLU A 260 -18.03 5.56 26.41
N THR A 261 -16.95 5.32 25.68
CA THR A 261 -16.78 5.73 24.30
C THR A 261 -16.77 4.48 23.43
N VAL A 262 -17.53 4.51 22.35
CA VAL A 262 -17.51 3.48 21.31
C VAL A 262 -16.84 4.05 20.07
N MET A 263 -15.91 3.30 19.50
CA MET A 263 -15.20 3.69 18.29
C MET A 263 -15.75 2.90 17.10
N ILE A 264 -15.95 3.56 15.96
CA ILE A 264 -16.23 2.92 14.68
C ILE A 264 -15.10 3.28 13.74
N ASP A 265 -14.41 2.26 13.25
CA ASP A 265 -13.17 2.34 12.49
C ASP A 265 -12.03 3.06 13.21
N THR A 266 -10.78 2.79 12.79
CA THR A 266 -9.58 3.16 13.55
C THR A 266 -8.56 3.95 12.78
N GLY A 267 -8.72 4.14 11.47
CA GLY A 267 -7.69 4.75 10.65
C GLY A 267 -6.53 3.79 10.36
N TYR A 268 -5.56 4.29 9.60
CA TYR A 268 -4.26 3.68 9.42
C TYR A 268 -3.46 3.62 10.73
N GLY A 269 -2.68 2.54 10.92
CA GLY A 269 -1.81 2.35 12.09
C GLY A 269 -0.78 3.46 12.28
N ILE A 270 -0.20 3.96 11.18
CA ILE A 270 0.82 5.02 11.17
C ILE A 270 0.31 6.34 11.78
N TYR A 271 -1.01 6.58 11.74
CA TYR A 271 -1.62 7.77 12.35
C TYR A 271 -1.97 7.60 13.82
N HIS A 272 -1.79 6.41 14.43
CA HIS A 272 -2.25 6.15 15.79
C HIS A 272 -1.77 7.20 16.81
N GLU A 273 -0.48 7.53 16.83
CA GLU A 273 0.05 8.52 17.78
C GLU A 273 -0.53 9.92 17.55
N ASP A 274 -0.71 10.30 16.29
CA ASP A 274 -1.32 11.57 15.90
C ASP A 274 -2.81 11.64 16.29
N VAL A 275 -3.53 10.54 16.09
CA VAL A 275 -4.94 10.37 16.47
C VAL A 275 -5.09 10.47 17.98
N VAL A 276 -4.22 9.85 18.78
CA VAL A 276 -4.26 9.96 20.25
C VAL A 276 -4.02 11.41 20.69
N ARG A 277 -3.07 12.13 20.08
CA ARG A 277 -2.85 13.56 20.37
C ARG A 277 -4.08 14.41 20.02
N MET A 278 -4.69 14.14 18.87
CA MET A 278 -5.93 14.80 18.45
C MET A 278 -7.08 14.49 19.42
N PHE A 279 -7.24 13.24 19.85
CA PHE A 279 -8.24 12.87 20.86
C PHE A 279 -8.02 13.62 22.18
N GLN A 280 -6.77 13.75 22.63
CA GLN A 280 -6.45 14.56 23.81
C GLN A 280 -6.91 16.01 23.65
N HIS A 281 -6.65 16.63 22.50
CA HIS A 281 -7.10 17.99 22.19
C HIS A 281 -8.63 18.15 22.32
N TYR A 282 -9.40 17.15 21.87
CA TYR A 282 -10.87 17.16 21.97
C TYR A 282 -11.43 16.62 23.31
N ASN A 283 -10.59 16.44 24.33
CA ASN A 283 -10.96 15.86 25.64
C ASN A 283 -11.46 14.41 25.56
N LEU A 284 -10.93 13.64 24.63
CA LEU A 284 -11.18 12.22 24.36
C LEU A 284 -9.93 11.36 24.61
N GLY A 285 -8.85 11.94 25.16
CA GLY A 285 -7.54 11.29 25.32
C GLY A 285 -7.45 10.21 26.40
N ASP A 286 -8.50 10.00 27.22
CA ASP A 286 -8.57 8.86 28.13
C ASP A 286 -9.00 7.61 27.38
N LEU A 287 -8.02 6.96 26.74
CA LEU A 287 -8.24 5.80 25.88
C LEU A 287 -8.91 4.62 26.61
N LYS A 288 -8.81 4.54 27.94
CA LYS A 288 -9.50 3.51 28.75
C LYS A 288 -11.02 3.62 28.69
N LYS A 289 -11.55 4.77 28.25
CA LYS A 289 -12.99 4.93 28.00
C LYS A 289 -13.43 4.31 26.68
N ILE A 290 -12.52 4.10 25.73
CA ILE A 290 -12.81 3.38 24.50
C ILE A 290 -12.88 1.90 24.87
N ARG A 291 -14.10 1.40 25.09
CA ARG A 291 -14.30 0.01 25.54
C ARG A 291 -14.52 -0.96 24.40
N ARG A 292 -15.07 -0.46 23.29
CA ARG A 292 -15.52 -1.26 22.15
C ARG A 292 -15.16 -0.55 20.85
N ILE A 293 -14.64 -1.32 19.91
CA ILE A 293 -14.33 -0.90 18.54
C ILE A 293 -15.17 -1.74 17.59
N TYR A 294 -15.94 -1.11 16.73
CA TYR A 294 -16.68 -1.78 15.67
C TYR A 294 -16.05 -1.42 14.32
N LEU A 295 -15.55 -2.42 13.61
CA LEU A 295 -14.87 -2.23 12.34
C LEU A 295 -15.84 -2.52 11.21
N THR A 296 -15.96 -1.57 10.27
CA THR A 296 -16.83 -1.70 9.11
C THR A 296 -16.29 -2.72 8.13
N HIS A 297 -14.98 -2.73 7.89
CA HIS A 297 -14.32 -3.63 6.95
C HIS A 297 -12.79 -3.72 7.18
N ALA A 298 -12.08 -4.43 6.30
CA ALA A 298 -10.69 -4.83 6.50
C ALA A 298 -9.64 -3.97 5.77
N ASP A 299 -10.03 -2.90 5.07
CA ASP A 299 -9.04 -1.99 4.47
C ASP A 299 -8.29 -1.22 5.57
N ALA A 300 -7.03 -0.91 5.30
CA ALA A 300 -6.07 -0.47 6.31
C ALA A 300 -6.40 0.89 6.93
N ASP A 301 -7.10 1.76 6.21
CA ASP A 301 -7.62 3.03 6.71
C ASP A 301 -8.86 2.89 7.59
N HIS A 302 -9.46 1.71 7.68
CA HIS A 302 -10.61 1.46 8.54
C HIS A 302 -10.28 0.62 9.75
N CYS A 303 -9.32 -0.31 9.67
CA CYS A 303 -8.99 -1.19 10.80
C CYS A 303 -7.51 -1.21 11.19
N GLY A 304 -6.66 -0.42 10.53
CA GLY A 304 -5.21 -0.55 10.64
C GLY A 304 -4.57 -0.12 11.94
N ALA A 305 -5.29 0.59 12.82
CA ALA A 305 -4.82 0.90 14.17
C ALA A 305 -5.53 0.08 15.26
N GLY A 306 -6.41 -0.86 14.91
CA GLY A 306 -7.30 -1.51 15.87
C GLY A 306 -6.59 -2.30 16.98
N GLY A 307 -5.43 -2.87 16.71
CA GLY A 307 -4.61 -3.58 17.70
C GLY A 307 -3.80 -2.66 18.63
N LEU A 308 -3.80 -1.35 18.37
CA LEU A 308 -3.10 -0.36 19.20
C LEU A 308 -3.98 0.20 20.33
N PHE A 309 -5.26 -0.17 20.34
CA PHE A 309 -6.23 0.20 21.38
C PHE A 309 -6.52 -1.00 22.29
N ASP A 310 -6.51 -0.77 23.60
CA ASP A 310 -6.91 -1.75 24.62
C ASP A 310 -8.45 -1.80 24.75
N ALA A 311 -9.12 -2.31 23.71
CA ALA A 311 -10.57 -2.37 23.60
C ALA A 311 -11.03 -3.65 22.91
N ASN A 312 -12.26 -4.09 23.19
CA ASN A 312 -12.84 -5.24 22.50
C ASN A 312 -13.21 -4.85 21.07
N ALA A 313 -12.59 -5.49 20.09
CA ALA A 313 -12.86 -5.24 18.67
C ALA A 313 -13.90 -6.22 18.11
N TYR A 314 -14.78 -5.71 17.25
CA TYR A 314 -15.84 -6.47 16.60
C TYR A 314 -15.79 -6.26 15.09
N MET A 315 -15.85 -7.34 14.32
CA MET A 315 -15.90 -7.26 12.85
C MET A 315 -16.63 -8.44 12.21
N HIS A 316 -16.83 -8.39 10.91
CA HIS A 316 -17.34 -9.54 10.17
C HIS A 316 -16.28 -10.65 10.02
N ALA A 317 -16.70 -11.91 9.97
CA ALA A 317 -15.80 -13.04 9.75
C ALA A 317 -15.03 -12.92 8.41
N GLY A 318 -15.68 -12.46 7.34
CA GLY A 318 -15.04 -12.20 6.05
C GLY A 318 -13.90 -11.17 6.12
N SER A 319 -14.10 -10.08 6.87
CA SER A 319 -13.06 -9.07 7.10
C SER A 319 -11.86 -9.66 7.85
N ARG A 320 -12.09 -10.54 8.82
CA ARG A 320 -11.01 -11.27 9.51
C ARG A 320 -10.21 -12.17 8.55
N GLU A 321 -10.89 -12.86 7.64
CA GLU A 321 -10.20 -13.71 6.66
C GLU A 321 -9.38 -12.89 5.67
N ILE A 322 -9.87 -11.71 5.25
CA ILE A 322 -9.09 -10.76 4.43
C ILE A 322 -7.80 -10.36 5.15
N ILE A 323 -7.89 -10.00 6.43
CA ILE A 323 -6.72 -9.65 7.26
C ILE A 323 -5.75 -10.82 7.34
N SER A 324 -6.27 -12.02 7.66
CA SER A 324 -5.43 -13.22 7.81
C SER A 324 -4.73 -13.63 6.51
N ARG A 325 -5.31 -13.32 5.36
CA ARG A 325 -4.79 -13.68 4.04
C ARG A 325 -4.01 -12.56 3.37
N ALA A 326 -4.01 -11.35 3.95
CA ALA A 326 -3.47 -10.14 3.35
C ALA A 326 -3.96 -9.90 1.90
N ASN A 327 -5.24 -10.20 1.63
CA ASN A 327 -5.83 -10.05 0.29
C ASN A 327 -7.26 -9.50 0.40
N ARG A 328 -7.45 -8.22 0.06
CA ARG A 328 -8.75 -7.53 0.10
C ARG A 328 -9.80 -8.10 -0.84
N ALA A 329 -9.38 -8.81 -1.89
CA ALA A 329 -10.27 -9.46 -2.83
C ALA A 329 -10.72 -10.85 -2.40
N TYR A 330 -10.29 -11.35 -1.23
CA TYR A 330 -10.74 -12.64 -0.71
C TYR A 330 -12.27 -12.73 -0.64
N GLY A 331 -12.83 -13.87 -1.07
CA GLY A 331 -14.28 -14.09 -1.09
C GLY A 331 -15.01 -13.35 -2.22
N SER A 332 -14.27 -12.76 -3.16
CA SER A 332 -14.82 -12.06 -4.33
C SER A 332 -14.42 -12.74 -5.63
N ARG A 333 -15.02 -12.27 -6.74
CA ARG A 333 -14.63 -12.71 -8.10
C ARG A 333 -13.21 -12.30 -8.50
N SER A 334 -12.61 -11.34 -7.79
CA SER A 334 -11.26 -10.83 -8.03
C SER A 334 -10.22 -11.45 -7.09
N GLU A 335 -10.58 -12.46 -6.27
CA GLU A 335 -9.69 -13.09 -5.29
C GLU A 335 -8.35 -13.56 -5.89
N SER A 336 -8.34 -13.97 -7.16
CA SER A 336 -7.15 -14.45 -7.86
C SER A 336 -6.29 -13.35 -8.50
N SER A 337 -6.64 -12.07 -8.35
CA SER A 337 -5.83 -10.96 -8.89
C SER A 337 -4.59 -10.75 -8.01
N ILE A 338 -3.41 -10.75 -8.63
CA ILE A 338 -2.17 -10.47 -7.88
C ILE A 338 -2.08 -8.98 -7.53
N LEU A 339 -2.72 -8.10 -8.32
CA LEU A 339 -2.76 -6.66 -8.04
C LEU A 339 -3.44 -6.36 -6.71
N GLU A 340 -4.56 -7.03 -6.41
CA GLU A 340 -5.30 -6.84 -5.15
C GLU A 340 -4.48 -7.32 -3.94
N GLU A 341 -3.81 -8.47 -4.05
CA GLU A 341 -2.94 -9.03 -3.00
C GLU A 341 -1.71 -8.13 -2.75
N VAL A 342 -1.04 -7.69 -3.81
CA VAL A 342 0.14 -6.83 -3.68
C VAL A 342 -0.24 -5.46 -3.17
N TYR A 343 -1.32 -4.86 -3.67
CA TYR A 343 -1.84 -3.60 -3.15
C TYR A 343 -2.13 -3.71 -1.66
N THR A 344 -2.85 -4.74 -1.23
CA THR A 344 -3.18 -4.99 0.19
C THR A 344 -1.93 -5.10 1.03
N THR A 345 -0.92 -5.85 0.56
CA THR A 345 0.31 -6.05 1.33
C THR A 345 1.13 -4.75 1.43
N ILE A 346 1.26 -4.00 0.32
CA ILE A 346 2.01 -2.76 0.29
C ILE A 346 1.36 -1.69 1.17
N ILE A 347 0.05 -1.49 1.06
CA ILE A 347 -0.65 -0.49 1.88
C ILE A 347 -0.56 -0.86 3.36
N ASN A 348 -0.64 -2.15 3.70
CA ASN A 348 -0.48 -2.62 5.07
C ASN A 348 0.89 -2.26 5.64
N LEU A 349 1.96 -2.44 4.86
CA LEU A 349 3.31 -2.08 5.27
C LEU A 349 3.50 -0.58 5.43
N PHE A 350 3.10 0.23 4.44
CA PHE A 350 3.25 1.68 4.51
C PHE A 350 2.44 2.32 5.64
N SER A 351 1.31 1.71 5.98
CA SER A 351 0.41 2.20 7.01
C SER A 351 0.67 1.64 8.41
N HIS A 352 1.73 0.83 8.59
CA HIS A 352 2.00 0.13 9.86
C HIS A 352 0.77 -0.64 10.37
N PHE A 353 0.13 -1.38 9.47
CA PHE A 353 -1.12 -2.09 9.71
C PHE A 353 -1.02 -3.02 10.92
N THR A 354 -1.75 -2.65 11.97
CA THR A 354 -1.80 -3.33 13.26
C THR A 354 -3.28 -3.61 13.58
N PRO A 355 -3.90 -4.62 12.95
CA PRO A 355 -5.29 -4.99 13.22
C PRO A 355 -5.44 -5.58 14.64
N PRO A 356 -6.66 -5.65 15.19
CA PRO A 356 -6.87 -6.22 16.53
C PRO A 356 -6.47 -7.69 16.62
N GLU A 357 -5.69 -8.05 17.64
CA GLU A 357 -5.33 -9.46 17.93
C GLU A 357 -6.50 -10.23 18.57
N ASN A 358 -7.21 -9.58 19.52
CA ASN A 358 -8.37 -10.14 20.21
C ASN A 358 -9.65 -9.53 19.63
N LEU A 359 -10.23 -10.22 18.64
CA LEU A 359 -11.44 -9.77 17.94
C LEU A 359 -12.59 -10.77 18.11
N GLU A 360 -13.80 -10.24 18.28
CA GLU A 360 -15.04 -10.98 18.21
C GLU A 360 -15.66 -10.82 16.82
N VAL A 361 -16.19 -11.91 16.26
CA VAL A 361 -16.87 -11.85 14.95
C VAL A 361 -18.38 -11.72 15.15
N PHE A 362 -19.03 -10.93 14.30
CA PHE A 362 -20.50 -10.90 14.26
C PHE A 362 -21.05 -12.29 13.91
N PRO A 363 -22.22 -12.68 14.46
CA PRO A 363 -22.84 -13.96 14.15
C PRO A 363 -23.24 -14.01 12.67
N ALA A 364 -23.10 -15.19 12.06
CA ALA A 364 -23.51 -15.42 10.67
C ALA A 364 -25.04 -15.58 10.51
N GLU A 365 -25.77 -15.80 11.61
CA GLU A 365 -27.22 -15.98 11.56
C GLU A 365 -27.93 -14.63 11.39
N ARG A 366 -28.68 -14.49 10.29
CA ARG A 366 -29.51 -13.32 10.05
C ARG A 366 -30.71 -13.27 11.01
N ILE A 367 -30.88 -12.15 11.70
CA ILE A 367 -32.02 -11.90 12.59
C ILE A 367 -33.11 -11.05 11.95
N GLY A 368 -32.87 -10.55 10.73
CA GLY A 368 -33.80 -9.74 9.97
C GLY A 368 -33.20 -9.23 8.66
N THR A 369 -33.87 -8.27 8.03
CA THR A 369 -33.40 -7.62 6.80
C THR A 369 -33.82 -6.15 6.78
N ARG A 370 -32.93 -5.27 6.30
CA ARG A 370 -33.22 -3.88 5.94
C ARG A 370 -32.93 -3.68 4.46
N SER A 371 -33.96 -3.36 3.67
CA SER A 371 -33.83 -3.32 2.21
C SER A 371 -33.29 -4.65 1.68
N ILE A 372 -32.07 -4.67 1.12
CA ILE A 372 -31.39 -5.88 0.63
C ILE A 372 -30.35 -6.44 1.62
N PHE A 373 -30.15 -5.80 2.77
CA PHE A 373 -29.07 -6.10 3.70
C PHE A 373 -29.55 -6.99 4.86
N PRO A 374 -28.96 -8.18 5.07
CA PRO A 374 -29.19 -8.97 6.27
C PRO A 374 -28.83 -8.20 7.53
N VAL A 375 -29.64 -8.33 8.58
CA VAL A 375 -29.28 -7.83 9.92
C VAL A 375 -28.61 -8.97 10.66
N LEU A 376 -27.34 -8.78 11.06
CA LEU A 376 -26.55 -9.79 11.77
C LEU A 376 -26.71 -9.69 13.29
N ALA A 377 -26.69 -8.46 13.80
CA ALA A 377 -26.71 -8.22 15.24
C ALA A 377 -27.37 -6.87 15.55
N ARG A 378 -27.64 -6.66 16.84
CA ARG A 378 -27.98 -5.36 17.39
C ARG A 378 -26.96 -4.99 18.46
N ILE A 379 -26.46 -3.76 18.41
CA ILE A 379 -25.52 -3.23 19.39
C ILE A 379 -26.12 -1.98 20.03
N LYS A 380 -25.89 -1.84 21.34
CA LYS A 380 -26.41 -0.71 22.11
C LYS A 380 -25.27 0.20 22.54
N VAL A 381 -25.47 1.51 22.38
CA VAL A 381 -24.59 2.57 22.90
C VAL A 381 -25.47 3.56 23.65
N HIS A 382 -25.51 3.45 24.98
CA HIS A 382 -26.44 4.19 25.83
C HIS A 382 -27.90 4.07 25.34
N ASP A 383 -28.49 5.13 24.78
CA ASP A 383 -29.87 5.17 24.29
C ASP A 383 -29.99 4.86 22.80
N LEU A 384 -28.85 4.69 22.09
CA LEU A 384 -28.80 4.32 20.69
C LEU A 384 -28.85 2.79 20.54
N GLU A 385 -29.72 2.32 19.65
CA GLU A 385 -29.76 0.92 19.20
C GLU A 385 -29.39 0.87 17.72
N PHE A 386 -28.25 0.25 17.42
CA PHE A 386 -27.75 0.05 16.05
C PHE A 386 -28.02 -1.37 15.60
N GLU A 387 -28.45 -1.51 14.35
CA GLU A 387 -28.47 -2.75 13.61
C GLU A 387 -27.17 -2.87 12.80
N VAL A 388 -26.51 -4.03 12.90
CA VAL A 388 -25.35 -4.37 12.09
C VAL A 388 -25.87 -4.99 10.79
N LEU A 389 -25.73 -4.27 9.69
CA LEU A 389 -26.21 -4.70 8.38
C LEU A 389 -25.06 -5.30 7.58
N GLU A 390 -25.23 -6.51 7.06
CA GLU A 390 -24.24 -7.17 6.20
C GLU A 390 -24.30 -6.58 4.78
N SER A 391 -23.14 -6.19 4.26
CA SER A 391 -22.98 -5.85 2.85
C SER A 391 -23.08 -7.11 1.98
N LEU A 392 -23.51 -6.97 0.73
CA LEU A 392 -23.45 -8.06 -0.26
C LEU A 392 -22.02 -8.32 -0.76
N GLY A 393 -21.07 -7.46 -0.39
CA GLY A 393 -19.64 -7.62 -0.65
C GLY A 393 -19.17 -6.90 -1.91
N GLY A 394 -19.86 -5.84 -2.34
CA GLY A 394 -19.48 -5.11 -3.55
C GLY A 394 -18.18 -4.33 -3.43
N HIS A 395 -18.00 -3.57 -2.35
CA HIS A 395 -16.72 -2.93 -2.04
C HIS A 395 -15.68 -3.99 -1.66
N MET A 396 -15.99 -4.81 -0.65
CA MET A 396 -15.21 -5.98 -0.26
C MET A 396 -16.04 -6.98 0.53
N HIS A 397 -15.62 -8.25 0.52
CA HIS A 397 -16.28 -9.29 1.30
C HIS A 397 -16.20 -9.00 2.80
N GLY A 398 -17.34 -9.09 3.49
CA GLY A 398 -17.43 -8.88 4.92
C GLY A 398 -17.45 -7.43 5.39
N GLN A 399 -17.71 -6.48 4.49
CA GLN A 399 -18.11 -5.14 4.90
C GLN A 399 -19.46 -5.17 5.64
N VAL A 400 -19.61 -4.31 6.65
CA VAL A 400 -20.87 -4.08 7.36
C VAL A 400 -21.20 -2.59 7.46
N TYR A 401 -22.48 -2.30 7.67
CA TYR A 401 -23.00 -0.96 7.97
C TYR A 401 -23.58 -0.93 9.39
N PHE A 402 -23.50 0.22 10.06
CA PHE A 402 -24.13 0.41 11.37
C PHE A 402 -25.31 1.37 11.24
N PHE A 403 -26.52 0.86 11.44
CA PHE A 403 -27.76 1.60 11.20
C PHE A 403 -28.54 1.85 12.49
N CYS A 404 -28.71 3.10 12.90
CA CYS A 404 -29.55 3.48 14.03
C CYS A 404 -30.79 4.24 13.54
N PRO A 405 -31.91 3.55 13.25
CA PRO A 405 -33.12 4.20 12.74
C PRO A 405 -33.73 5.14 13.76
N GLY A 406 -33.75 4.77 15.05
CA GLY A 406 -34.37 5.57 16.11
C GLY A 406 -33.76 6.96 16.30
N HIS A 407 -32.47 7.11 15.97
CA HIS A 407 -31.75 8.39 16.07
C HIS A 407 -31.29 8.94 14.72
N GLY A 408 -31.72 8.31 13.63
CA GLY A 408 -31.52 8.84 12.29
C GLY A 408 -30.06 8.92 11.88
N ILE A 409 -29.26 7.88 12.08
CA ILE A 409 -27.87 7.84 11.59
C ILE A 409 -27.52 6.48 10.98
N ILE A 410 -26.74 6.50 9.90
CA ILE A 410 -26.15 5.32 9.29
C ILE A 410 -24.66 5.52 9.01
N PHE A 411 -23.84 4.55 9.42
CA PHE A 411 -22.43 4.44 9.05
C PHE A 411 -22.31 3.51 7.85
N THR A 412 -21.89 4.02 6.71
CA THR A 412 -22.05 3.33 5.42
C THR A 412 -20.77 2.72 4.88
N ALA A 413 -19.66 2.81 5.64
CA ALA A 413 -18.35 2.43 5.16
C ALA A 413 -18.07 3.05 3.77
N ASP A 414 -17.32 2.35 2.93
CA ASP A 414 -16.88 2.84 1.63
C ASP A 414 -17.90 2.72 0.50
N THR A 415 -19.07 2.16 0.79
CA THR A 415 -20.16 2.13 -0.21
C THR A 415 -20.63 3.54 -0.57
N LEU A 416 -20.60 4.48 0.39
CA LEU A 416 -20.81 5.91 0.17
C LEU A 416 -19.60 6.72 0.65
N ILE A 417 -19.12 7.60 -0.24
CA ILE A 417 -18.04 8.55 0.02
C ILE A 417 -18.54 9.95 -0.32
N ASN A 418 -18.37 10.92 0.58
CA ASN A 418 -18.68 12.31 0.28
C ASN A 418 -17.51 13.04 -0.38
N PHE A 419 -17.27 12.74 -1.66
CA PHE A 419 -16.22 13.39 -2.46
C PHE A 419 -16.33 14.92 -2.50
N GLY A 420 -17.54 15.47 -2.37
CA GLY A 420 -17.77 16.92 -2.38
C GLY A 420 -17.24 17.64 -1.13
N SER A 421 -17.06 16.90 -0.03
CA SER A 421 -16.54 17.42 1.23
C SER A 421 -15.02 17.28 1.39
N LEU A 422 -14.37 16.51 0.52
CA LEU A 422 -12.93 16.31 0.60
C LEU A 422 -12.17 17.55 0.13
N ASP A 423 -11.06 17.85 0.80
CA ASP A 423 -10.08 18.80 0.28
C ASP A 423 -9.30 18.20 -0.91
N GLU A 424 -8.49 19.03 -1.56
CA GLU A 424 -7.73 18.61 -2.75
C GLU A 424 -6.67 17.54 -2.43
N ASP A 425 -6.07 17.59 -1.24
CA ASP A 425 -5.05 16.62 -0.84
C ASP A 425 -5.65 15.22 -0.62
N ARG A 426 -6.80 15.13 0.06
CA ARG A 426 -7.56 13.88 0.25
C ARG A 426 -8.15 13.36 -1.05
N LYS A 427 -8.63 14.24 -1.93
CA LYS A 427 -9.07 13.82 -3.29
C LYS A 427 -7.93 13.20 -4.07
N ARG A 428 -6.75 13.85 -4.05
CA ARG A 428 -5.55 13.34 -4.71
C ARG A 428 -5.15 12.00 -4.13
N TYR A 429 -5.14 11.85 -2.80
CA TYR A 429 -4.84 10.58 -2.15
C TYR A 429 -5.83 9.47 -2.52
N ASN A 430 -7.14 9.71 -2.40
CA ASN A 430 -8.18 8.72 -2.74
C ASN A 430 -8.10 8.27 -4.20
N SER A 431 -7.69 9.16 -5.11
CA SER A 431 -7.52 8.80 -6.52
C SER A 431 -6.37 7.82 -6.76
N LEU A 432 -5.38 7.74 -5.85
CA LEU A 432 -4.24 6.83 -6.02
C LEU A 432 -4.70 5.38 -6.04
N ALA A 433 -5.63 4.98 -5.16
CA ALA A 433 -6.13 3.61 -5.10
C ALA A 433 -6.78 3.14 -6.42
N ASP A 434 -7.51 4.01 -7.12
CA ASP A 434 -8.11 3.70 -8.42
C ASP A 434 -7.06 3.35 -9.48
N PHE A 435 -5.89 4.00 -9.45
CA PHE A 435 -4.78 3.67 -10.36
C PHE A 435 -4.14 2.32 -10.04
N LEU A 436 -4.19 1.88 -8.78
CA LEU A 436 -3.49 0.69 -8.29
C LEU A 436 -4.26 -0.62 -8.52
N VAL A 437 -5.58 -0.59 -8.31
CA VAL A 437 -6.43 -1.79 -8.39
C VAL A 437 -7.51 -1.70 -9.48
N THR A 438 -7.45 -0.70 -10.37
CA THR A 438 -8.45 -0.36 -11.41
C THR A 438 -9.83 0.06 -10.90
N SER A 439 -10.25 -0.46 -9.75
CA SER A 439 -11.40 -0.01 -9.00
C SER A 439 -11.19 -0.35 -7.53
N VAL A 440 -11.56 0.58 -6.64
CA VAL A 440 -11.64 0.28 -5.21
C VAL A 440 -12.70 -0.77 -4.84
N ASN A 441 -13.59 -1.17 -5.77
CA ASN A 441 -14.62 -2.19 -5.53
C ASN A 441 -14.25 -3.52 -6.19
N VAL A 442 -14.17 -4.58 -5.38
CA VAL A 442 -13.90 -5.95 -5.87
C VAL A 442 -15.03 -6.49 -6.75
N ASP A 443 -16.26 -6.02 -6.55
CA ASP A 443 -17.39 -6.20 -7.46
C ASP A 443 -18.19 -4.89 -7.65
N SER A 444 -17.81 -4.14 -8.69
CA SER A 444 -18.44 -2.86 -9.05
C SER A 444 -19.95 -2.94 -9.33
N ASP A 445 -20.47 -4.05 -9.85
CA ASP A 445 -21.91 -4.18 -10.13
C ASP A 445 -22.69 -4.42 -8.85
N CYS A 446 -22.13 -5.24 -7.96
CA CYS A 446 -22.63 -5.41 -6.61
C CYS A 446 -22.59 -4.08 -5.83
N ALA A 447 -21.46 -3.37 -5.84
CA ALA A 447 -21.31 -2.07 -5.17
C ALA A 447 -22.34 -1.03 -5.66
N ARG A 448 -22.64 -1.01 -6.96
CA ARG A 448 -23.68 -0.12 -7.53
C ARG A 448 -25.08 -0.46 -7.01
N ARG A 449 -25.40 -1.75 -6.84
CA ARG A 449 -26.68 -2.21 -6.27
C ARG A 449 -26.80 -1.83 -4.79
N GLU A 450 -25.74 -2.05 -4.02
CA GLU A 450 -25.67 -1.68 -2.59
C GLU A 450 -25.83 -0.18 -2.41
N ARG A 451 -25.11 0.63 -3.19
CA ARG A 451 -25.22 2.10 -3.17
C ARG A 451 -26.64 2.57 -3.41
N ARG A 452 -27.34 1.99 -4.40
CA ARG A 452 -28.74 2.34 -4.68
C ARG A 452 -29.64 2.00 -3.49
N ALA A 453 -29.48 0.80 -2.93
CA ALA A 453 -30.30 0.34 -1.81
C ALA A 453 -30.04 1.14 -0.52
N LEU A 454 -28.80 1.56 -0.25
CA LEU A 454 -28.47 2.47 0.85
C LEU A 454 -29.12 3.84 0.67
N LEU A 455 -29.03 4.43 -0.53
CA LEU A 455 -29.65 5.72 -0.81
C LEU A 455 -31.19 5.66 -0.69
N GLU A 456 -31.81 4.56 -1.11
CA GLU A 456 -33.24 4.32 -0.89
C GLU A 456 -33.58 4.16 0.59
N LEU A 457 -32.78 3.40 1.36
CA LEU A 457 -32.94 3.25 2.80
C LEU A 457 -32.85 4.60 3.53
N ILE A 458 -31.88 5.43 3.15
CA ILE A 458 -31.68 6.77 3.69
C ILE A 458 -32.88 7.68 3.39
N ARG A 459 -33.40 7.66 2.16
CA ARG A 459 -34.59 8.45 1.78
C ARG A 459 -35.83 8.04 2.56
N ASN A 460 -36.06 6.74 2.69
CA ASN A 460 -37.21 6.23 3.44
C ASN A 460 -37.13 6.65 4.91
N LEU A 461 -35.94 6.56 5.52
CA LEU A 461 -35.74 7.03 6.89
C LEU A 461 -35.89 8.55 7.03
N ASP A 462 -35.44 9.34 6.05
CA ASP A 462 -35.68 10.78 6.00
C ASP A 462 -37.18 11.11 5.99
N GLU A 463 -37.98 10.38 5.20
CA GLU A 463 -39.44 10.52 5.16
C GLU A 463 -40.10 10.15 6.50
N GLU A 464 -39.63 9.09 7.15
CA GLU A 464 -40.11 8.67 8.49
C GLU A 464 -39.77 9.69 9.58
N LEU A 465 -38.61 10.35 9.48
CA LEU A 465 -38.13 11.34 10.45
C LEU A 465 -38.69 12.75 10.22
N ALA A 466 -39.18 13.04 9.02
CA ALA A 466 -39.69 14.36 8.64
C ALA A 466 -40.73 14.95 9.63
N PRO A 467 -41.70 14.20 10.19
CA PRO A 467 -42.64 14.73 11.18
C PRO A 467 -41.99 15.25 12.47
N THR A 468 -40.78 14.78 12.78
CA THR A 468 -40.00 15.20 13.97
C THR A 468 -39.00 16.31 13.66
N GLY A 469 -38.95 16.80 12.41
CA GLY A 469 -37.98 17.80 11.96
C GLY A 469 -36.54 17.30 11.89
N ARG A 470 -36.34 15.97 11.96
CA ARG A 470 -35.02 15.33 11.88
C ARG A 470 -34.76 14.81 10.47
N ARG A 471 -33.48 14.63 10.16
CA ARG A 471 -32.99 14.04 8.92
C ARG A 471 -32.10 12.84 9.25
N CYS A 472 -31.96 11.92 8.30
CA CYS A 472 -31.01 10.82 8.35
C CYS A 472 -29.59 11.35 8.08
N LEU A 473 -28.74 11.20 9.09
CA LEU A 473 -27.32 11.50 9.04
C LEU A 473 -26.56 10.35 8.38
N ILE A 474 -25.71 10.69 7.42
CA ILE A 474 -24.91 9.76 6.64
C ILE A 474 -23.46 9.92 7.07
N ALA A 475 -22.96 8.95 7.81
CA ALA A 475 -21.56 8.83 8.19
C ALA A 475 -20.84 7.94 7.18
N CYS A 476 -20.30 8.57 6.13
CA CYS A 476 -19.56 7.92 5.06
C CYS A 476 -18.23 7.32 5.55
N GLY A 477 -17.67 6.38 4.79
CA GLY A 477 -16.31 5.87 5.02
C GLY A 477 -15.26 6.97 4.87
N HIS A 478 -15.48 7.91 3.93
CA HIS A 478 -14.64 9.09 3.74
C HIS A 478 -15.47 10.36 3.64
N GLY A 479 -14.96 11.43 4.26
CA GLY A 479 -15.51 12.78 4.17
C GLY A 479 -16.53 13.13 5.25
N ALA A 480 -17.15 14.29 5.13
CA ALA A 480 -17.99 14.85 6.16
C ALA A 480 -19.30 14.05 6.37
N VAL A 481 -19.73 13.94 7.62
CA VAL A 481 -21.09 13.51 7.96
C VAL A 481 -22.07 14.47 7.33
N SER A 482 -23.08 13.93 6.66
CA SER A 482 -23.92 14.66 5.72
C SER A 482 -25.39 14.28 5.82
N VAL A 483 -26.25 15.04 5.16
CA VAL A 483 -27.64 14.66 4.84
C VAL A 483 -27.82 14.58 3.33
N LEU A 484 -28.80 13.83 2.86
CA LEU A 484 -29.11 13.73 1.44
C LEU A 484 -30.04 14.89 1.01
N SER A 485 -29.55 15.80 0.18
CA SER A 485 -30.30 16.94 -0.35
C SER A 485 -30.23 16.94 -1.88
N ASP A 486 -31.37 16.86 -2.57
CA ASP A 486 -31.47 16.81 -4.03
C ASP A 486 -30.53 15.77 -4.70
N GLY A 487 -30.37 14.62 -4.04
CA GLY A 487 -29.50 13.54 -4.51
C GLY A 487 -28.00 13.75 -4.28
N LYS A 488 -27.61 14.82 -3.57
CA LYS A 488 -26.23 15.11 -3.16
C LYS A 488 -26.09 15.00 -1.65
N MET A 489 -24.88 14.69 -1.20
CA MET A 489 -24.54 14.68 0.23
C MET A 489 -24.04 16.07 0.63
N GLU A 490 -24.79 16.73 1.51
CA GLU A 490 -24.46 18.05 2.05
C GLU A 490 -23.96 17.89 3.49
N ALA A 491 -22.74 18.36 3.76
CA ALA A 491 -22.12 18.27 5.08
C ALA A 491 -22.98 18.98 6.13
N VAL A 492 -23.16 18.33 7.27
CA VAL A 492 -23.87 18.91 8.43
C VAL A 492 -22.89 19.36 9.49
N ALA A 493 -23.33 20.31 10.33
CA ALA A 493 -22.51 20.91 11.40
C ALA A 493 -21.24 21.62 10.89
N PRO A 494 -20.64 22.50 11.70
CA PRO A 494 -19.34 23.08 11.36
C PRO A 494 -18.27 22.00 11.24
N VAL A 495 -17.41 22.15 10.22
CA VAL A 495 -16.20 21.35 10.06
C VAL A 495 -15.02 22.18 10.58
N GLU A 496 -14.37 21.69 11.63
CA GLU A 496 -13.20 22.29 12.23
C GLU A 496 -11.92 21.64 11.68
N CYS A 497 -10.93 22.42 11.28
CA CYS A 497 -9.65 21.88 10.81
C CYS A 497 -8.67 21.79 11.99
N TYR A 498 -8.32 20.58 12.40
CA TYR A 498 -7.28 20.29 13.38
C TYR A 498 -5.91 20.25 12.67
N ARG A 499 -4.90 20.91 13.25
CA ARG A 499 -3.50 20.83 12.82
C ARG A 499 -2.57 20.58 14.01
N ALA A 500 -1.75 19.55 13.93
CA ALA A 500 -0.87 19.14 15.04
C ALA A 500 0.16 20.20 15.47
N ARG A 501 0.58 21.08 14.54
CA ARG A 501 1.54 22.16 14.84
C ARG A 501 0.92 23.27 15.70
N GLU A 502 -0.36 23.55 15.51
CA GLU A 502 -1.06 24.66 16.18
C GLU A 502 -1.54 24.25 17.58
N SER A 503 -1.77 22.95 17.81
CA SER A 503 -2.21 22.42 19.11
C SER A 503 -1.10 22.33 20.17
N LYS A 504 0.18 22.54 19.82
CA LYS A 504 1.30 22.59 20.78
C LYS A 504 1.44 23.93 21.50
N GLU A 505 0.81 24.99 20.99
CA GLU A 505 0.90 26.36 21.54
C GLU A 505 -0.29 26.73 22.46
N SER A 506 -1.26 25.82 22.61
CA SER A 506 -2.44 25.91 23.49
C SER A 506 -2.33 24.96 24.67
#